data_AF-A0A1B8SA15-F1
#
_entry.id   AF-A0A1B8SA15-F1
#
_cell.length_a   1.000
_cell.length_b   1.000
_cell.length_c   1.000
_cell.angle_alpha   90.00
_cell.angle_beta   90.00
_cell.angle_gamma   90.00
#
_symmetry.space_group_name_H-M   'P 1'
#
loop_
_entity.id
_entity.type
_entity.pdbx_description
1 polymer ?
#
loop_
_entity_poly.entity_id
_entity_poly.type
_entity_poly.pdbx_seq_one_letter_code
_entity_poly.pdbx_strand_id
1 'polypeptide(L)'
;MGRRKPAGAATSTNRTGGYDDGTRRTEILQTAATLIASSGLRTSLQEIADAAGILPGSLYHHFDSKEAILVELVRRYHADLAQIGDVALERLDELGSQPVSEAIVELGSAIARCAVAHRAALQMSFYEAPSANPELVKLLQNPPTGPQHAMLQTLRAARWSGYIRPDIDLPTLADRMCQSMMHVGLDVIRAKAATDQTAVLLSRIMLQGLAARPSSDEELDRSPAFVAAEAAIKTWAEEGEAEADDKAAHIRRVARTEFGSKGYEVTTVRDIASAAGMGTGTVYRLIGSKDELLASIMASFGAKAGGGFAAVLRADATPVEKLDALSWININALDQFPDEWKIQLAWMRHSPPDTPNTGL
;
A
#
# COMPACT_ATOMS: atom_id res chain seq x y z
N MET A 1 57.25 62.51 -14.29
CA MET A 1 57.80 62.40 -12.92
C MET A 1 56.73 62.87 -11.95
N GLY A 2 56.28 62.00 -11.01
CA GLY A 2 55.29 62.31 -9.94
C GLY A 2 53.86 61.84 -10.23
N ARG A 3 53.46 60.62 -9.79
CA ARG A 3 52.66 60.29 -8.57
C ARG A 3 51.17 60.66 -8.73
N ARG A 4 50.16 59.78 -8.58
CA ARG A 4 49.90 58.69 -7.63
C ARG A 4 48.71 57.81 -8.12
N LYS A 5 48.75 56.50 -7.84
CA LYS A 5 47.61 55.55 -7.91
C LYS A 5 46.53 55.89 -6.86
N PRO A 6 45.30 55.39 -7.06
CA PRO A 6 44.59 54.76 -5.95
C PRO A 6 44.09 53.33 -6.24
N ALA A 7 44.12 52.57 -5.14
CA ALA A 7 43.50 51.31 -4.76
C ALA A 7 42.68 50.50 -5.80
N GLY A 8 43.12 49.25 -6.01
CA GLY A 8 42.30 48.18 -6.58
C GLY A 8 41.27 47.70 -5.57
N ALA A 9 40.01 47.66 -6.00
CA ALA A 9 38.87 47.17 -5.27
C ALA A 9 38.94 45.64 -5.10
N ALA A 10 38.47 45.19 -3.93
CA ALA A 10 38.32 43.80 -3.57
C ALA A 10 37.36 43.06 -4.53
N THR A 11 37.81 41.97 -5.12
CA THR A 11 36.97 40.97 -5.77
C THR A 11 36.32 40.08 -4.70
N SER A 12 35.16 40.53 -4.23
CA SER A 12 34.09 39.65 -3.77
C SER A 12 33.43 39.03 -5.00
N THR A 13 33.37 37.70 -5.08
CA THR A 13 32.23 36.93 -5.63
C THR A 13 32.58 35.43 -5.68
N ASN A 14 32.23 34.68 -4.64
CA ASN A 14 31.74 33.32 -4.84
C ASN A 14 30.80 32.95 -3.67
N ARG A 15 29.51 33.27 -3.83
CA ARG A 15 28.45 33.01 -2.84
C ARG A 15 27.13 32.61 -3.51
N THR A 16 27.19 31.77 -4.55
CA THR A 16 26.00 31.25 -5.25
C THR A 16 25.79 29.74 -5.10
N GLY A 17 26.72 28.98 -4.49
CA GLY A 17 26.65 27.52 -4.41
C GLY A 17 25.65 26.91 -3.39
N GLY A 18 24.95 27.72 -2.60
CA GLY A 18 24.06 27.21 -1.53
C GLY A 18 22.57 27.18 -1.88
N TYR A 19 22.11 27.99 -2.83
CA TYR A 19 20.69 28.08 -3.20
C TYR A 19 20.31 27.09 -4.32
N ASP A 20 21.28 26.67 -5.13
CA ASP A 20 21.08 25.78 -6.27
C ASP A 20 21.09 24.29 -5.84
N ASP A 21 21.99 23.91 -4.92
CA ASP A 21 22.17 22.51 -4.50
C ASP A 21 20.92 21.90 -3.85
N GLY A 22 20.21 22.67 -3.01
CA GLY A 22 18.95 22.22 -2.39
C GLY A 22 17.80 22.04 -3.38
N THR A 23 17.75 22.90 -4.42
CA THR A 23 16.77 22.81 -5.50
C THR A 23 17.08 21.60 -6.37
N ARG A 24 18.35 21.41 -6.75
CA ARG A 24 18.79 20.29 -7.57
C ARG A 24 18.60 18.94 -6.87
N ARG A 25 18.96 18.85 -5.59
CA ARG A 25 18.73 17.65 -4.77
C ARG A 25 17.24 17.30 -4.70
N THR A 26 16.37 18.30 -4.66
CA THR A 26 14.91 18.11 -4.65
C THR A 26 14.38 17.64 -6.02
N GLU A 27 14.87 18.19 -7.13
CA GLU A 27 14.52 17.73 -8.49
C GLU A 27 14.93 16.26 -8.72
N ILE A 28 16.14 15.90 -8.30
CA ILE A 28 16.63 14.52 -8.37
C ILE A 28 15.72 13.59 -7.56
N LEU A 29 15.35 14.00 -6.35
CA LEU A 29 14.47 13.21 -5.49
C LEU A 29 13.09 13.01 -6.10
N GLN A 30 12.50 14.04 -6.72
CA GLN A 30 11.21 13.96 -7.40
C GLN A 30 11.27 13.03 -8.62
N THR A 31 12.37 13.08 -9.36
CA THR A 31 12.63 12.19 -10.49
C THR A 31 12.75 10.74 -10.02
N ALA A 32 13.51 10.50 -8.96
CA ALA A 32 13.65 9.19 -8.35
C ALA A 32 12.30 8.65 -7.84
N ALA A 33 11.49 9.49 -7.19
CA ALA A 33 10.15 9.13 -6.73
C ALA A 33 9.26 8.67 -7.88
N THR A 34 9.29 9.40 -9.01
CA THR A 34 8.48 9.07 -10.19
C THR A 34 8.89 7.71 -10.79
N LEU A 35 10.19 7.50 -10.99
CA LEU A 35 10.69 6.23 -11.55
C LEU A 35 10.47 5.04 -10.61
N ILE A 36 10.64 5.22 -9.30
CA ILE A 36 10.38 4.16 -8.32
C ILE A 36 8.89 3.84 -8.27
N ALA A 37 8.02 4.86 -8.35
CA ALA A 37 6.57 4.65 -8.38
C ALA A 37 6.10 3.85 -9.60
N SER A 38 6.74 4.04 -10.77
CA SER A 38 6.38 3.38 -12.03
C SER A 38 7.04 2.02 -12.23
N SER A 39 8.31 1.89 -11.85
CA SER A 39 9.18 0.75 -12.20
C SER A 39 9.62 -0.06 -10.97
N GLY A 40 9.15 0.34 -9.78
CA GLY A 40 9.42 -0.34 -8.53
C GLY A 40 10.84 -0.12 -8.00
N LEU A 41 11.20 -0.92 -6.99
CA LEU A 41 12.50 -0.83 -6.33
C LEU A 41 13.67 -1.38 -7.16
N ARG A 42 13.46 -1.81 -8.41
CA ARG A 42 14.54 -2.27 -9.29
C ARG A 42 15.28 -1.12 -9.97
N THR A 43 14.67 0.06 -10.05
CA THR A 43 15.23 1.28 -10.64
C THR A 43 16.64 1.56 -10.13
N SER A 44 17.62 1.56 -11.01
CA SER A 44 19.03 1.79 -10.71
C SER A 44 19.36 3.27 -10.53
N LEU A 45 20.48 3.55 -9.85
CA LEU A 45 21.01 4.92 -9.75
C LEU A 45 21.35 5.51 -11.13
N GLN A 46 21.74 4.66 -12.08
CA GLN A 46 21.99 5.05 -13.47
C GLN A 46 20.71 5.58 -14.13
N GLU A 47 19.62 4.83 -14.06
CA GLU A 47 18.32 5.24 -14.61
C GLU A 47 17.80 6.54 -13.97
N ILE A 48 18.03 6.71 -12.66
CA ILE A 48 17.68 7.95 -11.94
C ILE A 48 18.52 9.14 -12.45
N ALA A 49 19.84 8.96 -12.58
CA ALA A 49 20.73 10.00 -13.08
C ALA A 49 20.37 10.41 -14.51
N ASP A 50 20.15 9.43 -15.39
CA ASP A 50 19.77 9.66 -16.78
C ASP A 50 18.44 10.42 -16.89
N ALA A 51 17.43 10.01 -16.10
CA ALA A 51 16.14 10.70 -16.08
C ALA A 51 16.22 12.12 -15.47
N ALA A 52 17.12 12.34 -14.50
CA ALA A 52 17.35 13.66 -13.92
C ALA A 52 18.25 14.56 -14.80
N GLY A 53 18.76 14.03 -15.92
CA GLY A 53 19.64 14.75 -16.83
C GLY A 53 20.99 15.09 -16.21
N ILE A 54 21.53 14.23 -15.33
CA ILE A 54 22.85 14.37 -14.73
C ILE A 54 23.75 13.17 -15.04
N LEU A 55 25.05 13.38 -14.88
CA LEU A 55 26.00 12.27 -14.89
C LEU A 55 25.83 11.40 -13.64
N PRO A 56 25.98 10.06 -13.73
CA PRO A 56 25.89 9.16 -12.58
C PRO A 56 26.84 9.53 -11.43
N GLY A 57 28.04 10.00 -11.78
CA GLY A 57 29.01 10.50 -10.80
C GLY A 57 28.50 11.73 -10.03
N SER A 58 27.72 12.60 -10.67
CA SER A 58 27.14 13.78 -10.05
C SER A 58 26.01 13.43 -9.08
N LEU A 59 25.31 12.31 -9.28
CA LEU A 59 24.27 11.84 -8.36
C LEU A 59 24.85 11.55 -6.97
N TYR A 60 26.06 10.98 -6.91
CA TYR A 60 26.76 10.68 -5.66
C TYR A 60 27.15 11.92 -4.84
N HIS A 61 27.12 13.12 -5.43
CA HIS A 61 27.31 14.36 -4.66
C HIS A 61 26.05 14.77 -3.89
N HIS A 62 24.88 14.28 -4.28
CA HIS A 62 23.60 14.61 -3.63
C HIS A 62 23.07 13.48 -2.73
N PHE A 63 23.39 12.23 -3.08
CA PHE A 63 22.96 11.04 -2.34
C PHE A 63 24.06 9.97 -2.32
N ASP A 64 24.45 9.52 -1.13
CA ASP A 64 25.53 8.54 -0.95
C ASP A 64 25.17 7.15 -1.49
N SER A 65 23.89 6.82 -1.54
CA SER A 65 23.39 5.55 -2.07
C SER A 65 21.93 5.65 -2.50
N LYS A 66 21.44 4.58 -3.14
CA LYS A 66 20.02 4.42 -3.42
C LYS A 66 19.18 4.38 -2.14
N GLU A 67 19.67 3.70 -1.11
CA GLU A 67 19.01 3.63 0.19
C GLU A 67 18.89 5.01 0.84
N ALA A 68 19.86 5.90 0.65
CA ALA A 68 19.76 7.29 1.11
C ALA A 68 18.61 8.06 0.42
N ILE A 69 18.40 7.82 -0.88
CA ILE A 69 17.23 8.34 -1.61
C ILE A 69 15.93 7.77 -1.01
N LEU A 70 15.86 6.46 -0.78
CA LEU A 70 14.66 5.82 -0.23
C LEU A 70 14.33 6.33 1.17
N VAL A 71 15.33 6.46 2.04
CA VAL A 71 15.19 7.03 3.39
C VAL A 71 14.64 8.45 3.33
N GLU A 72 15.17 9.30 2.46
CA GLU A 72 14.69 10.67 2.28
C GLU A 72 13.22 10.71 1.80
N LEU A 73 12.84 9.84 0.85
CA LEU A 73 11.46 9.72 0.38
C LEU A 73 10.49 9.37 1.52
N VAL A 74 10.83 8.35 2.33
CA VAL A 74 10.00 7.92 3.47
C VAL A 74 9.92 9.02 4.54
N ARG A 75 11.03 9.70 4.83
CA ARG A 75 11.03 10.83 5.78
C ARG A 75 10.10 11.96 5.36
N ARG A 76 10.12 12.35 4.07
CA ARG A 76 9.23 13.40 3.54
C ARG A 76 7.77 12.96 3.59
N TYR A 77 7.49 11.73 3.18
CA TYR A 77 6.15 11.14 3.32
C TYR A 77 5.64 11.19 4.77
N HIS A 78 6.48 10.80 5.72
CA HIS A 78 6.14 10.80 7.14
C HIS A 78 5.90 12.22 7.68
N ALA A 79 6.73 13.19 7.29
CA ALA A 79 6.58 14.58 7.70
C ALA A 79 5.26 15.18 7.20
N ASP A 80 4.93 14.94 5.92
CA ASP A 80 3.69 15.45 5.32
C ASP A 80 2.44 14.81 5.96
N LEU A 81 2.49 13.52 6.29
CA LEU A 81 1.42 12.87 7.06
C LEU A 81 1.26 13.47 8.46
N ALA A 82 2.36 13.70 9.18
CA ALA A 82 2.31 14.31 10.50
C ALA A 82 1.65 15.70 10.42
N GLN A 83 2.08 16.52 9.46
CA GLN A 83 1.51 17.85 9.23
C GLN A 83 0.00 17.80 8.92
N ILE A 84 -0.47 16.82 8.14
CA ILE A 84 -1.91 16.64 7.87
C ILE A 84 -2.69 16.38 9.15
N GLY A 85 -2.13 15.56 10.05
CA GLY A 85 -2.72 15.30 11.37
C GLY A 85 -2.82 16.57 12.21
N ASP A 86 -1.72 17.32 12.31
CA ASP A 86 -1.64 18.55 13.10
C ASP A 86 -2.65 19.60 12.61
N VAL A 87 -2.68 19.87 11.30
CA VAL A 87 -3.63 20.83 10.69
C VAL A 87 -5.09 20.42 10.91
N ALA A 88 -5.39 19.12 10.89
CA ALA A 88 -6.74 18.65 11.13
C ALA A 88 -7.17 18.80 12.59
N LEU A 89 -6.26 18.61 13.55
CA LEU A 89 -6.53 18.85 14.97
C LEU A 89 -6.73 20.34 15.26
N GLU A 90 -5.88 21.22 14.72
CA GLU A 90 -6.04 22.67 14.86
C GLU A 90 -7.42 23.13 14.39
N ARG A 91 -7.87 22.64 13.22
CA ARG A 91 -9.21 22.94 12.70
C ARG A 91 -10.35 22.42 13.57
N LEU A 92 -10.16 21.28 14.24
CA LEU A 92 -11.15 20.76 15.21
C LEU A 92 -11.22 21.63 16.46
N ASP A 93 -10.14 22.28 16.87
CA ASP A 93 -10.18 23.17 18.04
C ASP A 93 -10.85 24.52 17.72
N GLU A 94 -10.84 24.92 16.45
CA GLU A 94 -11.50 26.14 15.95
C GLU A 94 -13.03 25.99 15.71
N LEU A 95 -13.67 24.97 16.31
CA LEU A 95 -15.07 24.56 16.11
C LEU A 95 -16.09 25.72 16.23
N GLY A 96 -16.44 26.30 15.09
CA GLY A 96 -17.52 27.27 14.94
C GLY A 96 -18.28 27.24 13.61
N SER A 97 -17.75 26.63 12.53
CA SER A 97 -18.29 26.94 11.19
C SER A 97 -18.51 25.76 10.23
N GLN A 98 -17.87 24.59 10.42
CA GLN A 98 -17.92 23.52 9.42
C GLN A 98 -18.63 22.25 9.96
N PRO A 99 -19.53 21.62 9.18
CA PRO A 99 -20.10 20.32 9.53
C PRO A 99 -19.01 19.27 9.74
N VAL A 100 -19.11 18.49 10.82
CA VAL A 100 -18.15 17.39 11.14
C VAL A 100 -17.98 16.38 10.00
N SER A 101 -19.01 16.16 9.19
CA SER A 101 -18.95 15.31 7.99
C SER A 101 -17.99 15.85 6.92
N GLU A 102 -17.93 17.17 6.79
CA GLU A 102 -17.05 17.85 5.84
C GLU A 102 -15.60 17.78 6.32
N ALA A 103 -15.35 17.95 7.62
CA ALA A 103 -14.03 17.75 8.22
C ALA A 103 -13.49 16.33 8.01
N ILE A 104 -14.34 15.30 8.11
CA ILE A 104 -13.98 13.90 7.81
C ILE A 104 -13.57 13.75 6.34
N VAL A 105 -14.35 14.32 5.42
CA VAL A 105 -14.08 14.26 3.97
C VAL A 105 -12.80 15.02 3.61
N GLU A 106 -12.58 16.20 4.20
CA GLU A 106 -11.38 17.00 3.97
C GLU A 106 -10.11 16.29 4.45
N LEU A 107 -10.13 15.75 5.67
CA LEU A 107 -9.01 14.97 6.21
C LEU A 107 -8.76 13.72 5.36
N GLY A 108 -9.81 12.98 5.00
CA GLY A 108 -9.69 11.82 4.13
C GLY A 108 -9.06 12.16 2.77
N SER A 109 -9.51 13.27 2.16
CA SER A 109 -8.96 13.75 0.88
C SER A 109 -7.50 14.21 1.01
N ALA A 110 -7.12 14.85 2.12
CA ALA A 110 -5.74 15.24 2.39
C ALA A 110 -4.82 14.02 2.50
N ILE A 111 -5.25 12.97 3.22
CA ILE A 111 -4.50 11.70 3.32
C ILE A 111 -4.36 11.06 1.93
N ALA A 112 -5.43 11.01 1.13
CA ALA A 112 -5.40 10.44 -0.22
C ALA A 112 -4.46 11.20 -1.16
N ARG A 113 -4.46 12.54 -1.10
CA ARG A 113 -3.52 13.37 -1.88
C ARG A 113 -2.07 13.15 -1.45
N CYS A 114 -1.80 13.03 -0.14
CA CYS A 114 -0.47 12.71 0.37
C CYS A 114 0.00 11.34 -0.13
N ALA A 115 -0.86 10.32 -0.05
CA ALA A 115 -0.58 8.98 -0.56
C ALA A 115 -0.21 8.98 -2.05
N VAL A 116 -0.91 9.80 -2.84
CA VAL A 116 -0.67 10.02 -4.27
C VAL A 116 0.59 10.84 -4.56
N ALA A 117 0.92 11.83 -3.73
CA ALA A 117 2.17 12.58 -3.88
C ALA A 117 3.40 11.72 -3.56
N HIS A 118 3.25 10.79 -2.63
CA HIS A 118 4.33 9.96 -2.08
C HIS A 118 4.25 8.48 -2.48
N ARG A 119 3.74 8.17 -3.69
CA ARG A 119 3.50 6.78 -4.13
C ARG A 119 4.70 5.86 -3.94
N ALA A 120 5.90 6.32 -4.26
CA ALA A 120 7.13 5.53 -4.07
C ALA A 120 7.35 5.15 -2.60
N ALA A 121 7.18 6.11 -1.67
CA ALA A 121 7.32 5.86 -0.24
C ALA A 121 6.20 4.97 0.32
N LEU A 122 4.98 5.18 -0.16
CA LEU A 122 3.82 4.38 0.19
C LEU A 122 3.96 2.93 -0.25
N GLN A 123 4.36 2.68 -1.50
CA GLN A 123 4.64 1.35 -2.01
C GLN A 123 5.70 0.64 -1.15
N MET A 124 6.75 1.33 -0.70
CA MET A 124 7.72 0.75 0.22
C MET A 124 7.12 0.39 1.59
N SER A 125 6.15 1.17 2.08
CA SER A 125 5.51 0.98 3.39
C SER A 125 4.49 -0.16 3.37
N PHE A 126 3.85 -0.41 2.23
CA PHE A 126 2.90 -1.51 2.05
C PHE A 126 3.55 -2.87 1.84
N TYR A 127 4.82 -2.89 1.44
CA TYR A 127 5.50 -4.11 1.02
C TYR A 127 6.79 -4.30 1.83
N GLU A 128 6.77 -5.17 2.85
CA GLU A 128 7.98 -5.54 3.59
C GLU A 128 9.04 -6.09 2.63
N ALA A 129 10.05 -5.27 2.34
CA ALA A 129 11.26 -5.69 1.65
C ALA A 129 12.35 -5.90 2.69
N PRO A 130 13.15 -6.98 2.60
CA PRO A 130 14.41 -7.06 3.31
C PRO A 130 15.31 -5.91 2.81
N SER A 131 15.38 -4.83 3.59
CA SER A 131 16.39 -3.79 3.41
C SER A 131 17.57 -4.11 4.30
N ALA A 132 18.78 -4.10 3.73
CA ALA A 132 20.01 -4.18 4.52
C ALA A 132 20.29 -2.87 5.30
N ASN A 133 19.56 -1.79 5.00
CA ASN A 133 19.66 -0.50 5.69
C ASN A 133 18.73 -0.49 6.92
N PRO A 134 19.28 -0.51 8.16
CA PRO A 134 18.48 -0.55 9.39
C PRO A 134 17.64 0.71 9.62
N GLU A 135 18.08 1.85 9.10
CA GLU A 135 17.35 3.12 9.23
C GLU A 135 16.05 3.08 8.42
N LEU A 136 16.13 2.60 7.17
CA LEU A 136 14.95 2.44 6.32
C LEU A 136 13.96 1.45 6.94
N VAL A 137 14.45 0.32 7.48
CA VAL A 137 13.60 -0.65 8.20
C VAL A 137 12.89 0.01 9.38
N LYS A 138 13.63 0.76 10.21
CA LYS A 138 13.05 1.45 11.36
C LYS A 138 12.00 2.48 10.96
N LEU A 139 12.22 3.24 9.88
CA LEU A 139 11.25 4.19 9.39
C LEU A 139 9.96 3.48 8.96
N LEU A 140 10.05 2.44 8.12
CA LEU A 140 8.88 1.70 7.64
C LEU A 140 8.09 1.02 8.77
N GLN A 141 8.77 0.57 9.84
CA GLN A 141 8.13 -0.03 11.02
C GLN A 141 7.47 0.98 11.97
N ASN A 142 7.76 2.27 11.85
CA ASN A 142 7.25 3.31 12.74
C ASN A 142 6.59 4.45 11.93
N PRO A 143 5.46 4.18 11.26
CA PRO A 143 4.73 5.22 10.53
C PRO A 143 4.15 6.27 11.49
N PRO A 144 3.93 7.52 11.03
CA PRO A 144 3.31 8.56 11.84
C PRO A 144 1.87 8.21 12.20
N THR A 145 1.51 8.39 13.47
CA THR A 145 0.15 8.15 13.96
C THR A 145 -0.75 9.40 13.90
N GLY A 146 -0.21 10.54 13.47
CA GLY A 146 -0.90 11.84 13.43
C GLY A 146 -2.24 11.81 12.69
N PRO A 147 -2.28 11.36 11.41
CA PRO A 147 -3.53 11.26 10.65
C PRO A 147 -4.59 10.38 11.31
N GLN A 148 -4.20 9.23 11.85
CA GLN A 148 -5.11 8.30 12.52
C GLN A 148 -5.65 8.91 13.82
N HIS A 149 -4.80 9.58 14.59
CA HIS A 149 -5.20 10.28 15.79
C HIS A 149 -6.19 11.42 15.48
N ALA A 150 -5.89 12.23 14.47
CA ALA A 150 -6.77 13.30 14.01
C ALA A 150 -8.13 12.75 13.55
N MET A 151 -8.14 11.71 12.72
CA MET A 151 -9.37 11.05 12.27
C MET A 151 -10.20 10.54 13.44
N LEU A 152 -9.57 9.90 14.43
CA LEU A 152 -10.25 9.43 15.64
C LEU A 152 -10.89 10.58 16.42
N GLN A 153 -10.22 11.73 16.56
CA GLN A 153 -10.83 12.89 17.23
C GLN A 153 -11.99 13.46 16.42
N THR A 154 -11.86 13.57 15.10
CA THR A 154 -12.95 14.00 14.21
C THR A 154 -14.18 13.08 14.34
N LEU A 155 -13.96 11.77 14.36
CA LEU A 155 -15.03 10.77 14.52
C LEU A 155 -15.68 10.84 15.91
N ARG A 156 -14.91 11.12 16.97
CA ARG A 156 -15.46 11.36 18.32
C ARG A 156 -16.35 12.60 18.35
N ALA A 157 -15.92 13.70 17.73
CA ALA A 157 -16.74 14.91 17.60
C ALA A 157 -18.03 14.62 16.81
N ALA A 158 -17.94 13.81 15.75
CA ALA A 158 -19.10 13.39 14.97
C ALA A 158 -20.07 12.47 15.74
N ARG A 159 -19.57 11.58 16.61
CA ARG A 159 -20.42 10.80 17.51
C ARG A 159 -21.09 11.70 18.56
N TRP A 160 -20.36 12.67 19.10
CA TRP A 160 -20.90 13.62 20.07
C TRP A 160 -22.03 14.48 19.50
N SER A 161 -21.93 14.87 18.23
CA SER A 161 -22.99 15.62 17.54
C SER A 161 -24.19 14.76 17.10
N GLY A 162 -24.16 13.45 17.34
CA GLY A 162 -25.18 12.50 16.91
C GLY A 162 -25.13 12.12 15.43
N TYR A 163 -24.06 12.49 14.72
CA TYR A 163 -23.87 12.14 13.31
C TYR A 163 -23.48 10.67 13.10
N ILE A 164 -22.71 10.08 14.03
CA ILE A 164 -22.29 8.68 14.00
C ILE A 164 -22.99 7.89 15.11
N ARG A 165 -23.43 6.66 14.81
CA ARG A 165 -24.06 5.75 15.78
C ARG A 165 -23.13 5.40 16.97
N PRO A 166 -23.69 5.17 18.17
CA PRO A 166 -22.90 4.95 19.37
C PRO A 166 -22.23 3.57 19.47
N ASP A 167 -22.73 2.58 18.73
CA ASP A 167 -22.26 1.18 18.68
C ASP A 167 -21.02 0.97 17.81
N ILE A 168 -20.59 1.99 17.06
CA ILE A 168 -19.43 1.91 16.17
C ILE A 168 -18.12 2.02 16.96
N ASP A 169 -17.21 1.07 16.75
CA ASP A 169 -15.84 1.16 17.23
C ASP A 169 -15.04 2.22 16.43
N LEU A 170 -14.92 3.40 17.03
CA LEU A 170 -14.27 4.55 16.39
C LEU A 170 -12.78 4.33 16.10
N PRO A 171 -11.97 3.67 16.95
CA PRO A 171 -10.57 3.36 16.64
C PRO A 171 -10.41 2.51 15.37
N THR A 172 -11.15 1.42 15.25
CA THR A 172 -11.14 0.59 14.04
C THR A 172 -11.65 1.36 12.84
N LEU A 173 -12.71 2.16 12.99
CA LEU A 173 -13.19 3.01 11.89
C LEU A 173 -12.13 4.01 11.43
N ALA A 174 -11.48 4.72 12.37
CA ALA A 174 -10.42 5.69 12.06
C ALA A 174 -9.28 5.03 11.28
N ASP A 175 -8.82 3.87 11.74
CA ASP A 175 -7.81 3.07 11.06
C ASP A 175 -8.27 2.69 9.64
N ARG A 176 -9.44 2.07 9.49
CA ARG A 176 -9.96 1.63 8.17
C ARG A 176 -10.16 2.79 7.20
N MET A 177 -10.61 3.96 7.68
CA MET A 177 -10.74 5.16 6.86
C MET A 177 -9.36 5.65 6.39
N CYS A 178 -8.39 5.77 7.29
CA CYS A 178 -7.02 6.17 6.93
C CYS A 178 -6.38 5.20 5.93
N GLN A 179 -6.47 3.88 6.18
CA GLN A 179 -5.94 2.86 5.28
C GLN A 179 -6.60 2.90 3.89
N SER A 180 -7.92 3.10 3.85
CA SER A 180 -8.64 3.22 2.57
C SER A 180 -8.19 4.43 1.75
N MET A 181 -7.91 5.56 2.41
CA MET A 181 -7.37 6.75 1.75
C MET A 181 -5.91 6.55 1.31
N MET A 182 -5.10 5.85 2.10
CA MET A 182 -3.74 5.48 1.72
C MET A 182 -3.74 4.59 0.48
N HIS A 183 -4.65 3.63 0.36
CA HIS A 183 -4.76 2.76 -0.83
C HIS A 183 -5.03 3.52 -2.13
N VAL A 184 -5.59 4.74 -2.08
CA VAL A 184 -5.73 5.58 -3.28
C VAL A 184 -4.36 5.92 -3.88
N GLY A 185 -3.29 5.97 -3.09
CA GLY A 185 -1.93 6.16 -3.60
C GLY A 185 -1.32 4.95 -4.30
N LEU A 186 -1.93 3.76 -4.19
CA LEU A 186 -1.47 2.51 -4.81
C LEU A 186 -2.08 2.29 -6.20
N ASP A 187 -2.30 3.37 -6.97
CA ASP A 187 -3.00 3.46 -8.28
C ASP A 187 -2.57 2.46 -9.38
N VAL A 188 -1.52 1.69 -9.15
CA VAL A 188 -1.12 0.44 -9.84
C VAL A 188 -2.33 -0.46 -10.15
N ILE A 189 -3.40 -0.42 -9.35
CA ILE A 189 -4.53 -1.34 -9.51
C ILE A 189 -5.69 -0.74 -10.34
N ARG A 190 -5.90 0.59 -10.44
CA ARG A 190 -7.13 1.17 -11.07
C ARG A 190 -6.99 2.59 -11.62
N ALA A 191 -6.92 2.73 -12.94
CA ALA A 191 -6.79 4.02 -13.65
C ALA A 191 -8.13 4.71 -14.05
N LYS A 192 -9.20 4.65 -13.24
CA LYS A 192 -10.55 5.07 -13.69
C LYS A 192 -11.11 6.37 -13.10
N ALA A 193 -10.62 6.87 -11.96
CA ALA A 193 -11.19 8.03 -11.29
C ALA A 193 -10.13 8.94 -10.64
N ALA A 194 -10.42 10.24 -10.53
CA ALA A 194 -9.53 11.20 -9.87
C ALA A 194 -9.45 10.95 -8.36
N THR A 195 -8.28 11.20 -7.75
CA THR A 195 -7.99 10.97 -6.32
C THR A 195 -9.05 11.56 -5.39
N ASP A 196 -9.37 12.85 -5.52
CA ASP A 196 -10.34 13.54 -4.66
C ASP A 196 -11.76 12.97 -4.84
N GLN A 197 -12.14 12.62 -6.08
CA GLN A 197 -13.43 11.99 -6.36
C GLN A 197 -13.55 10.64 -5.66
N THR A 198 -12.49 9.82 -5.72
CA THR A 198 -12.43 8.52 -5.05
C THR A 198 -12.49 8.67 -3.53
N ALA A 199 -11.71 9.59 -2.95
CA ALA A 199 -11.69 9.85 -1.52
C ALA A 199 -13.06 10.31 -0.97
N VAL A 200 -13.70 11.25 -1.67
CA VAL A 200 -15.05 11.74 -1.34
C VAL A 200 -16.08 10.61 -1.43
N LEU A 201 -16.04 9.81 -2.49
CA LEU A 201 -16.98 8.72 -2.69
C LEU A 201 -16.87 7.65 -1.59
N LEU A 202 -15.65 7.21 -1.29
CA LEU A 202 -15.39 6.23 -0.22
C LEU A 202 -15.85 6.77 1.14
N SER A 203 -15.53 8.03 1.45
CA SER A 203 -15.98 8.68 2.68
C SER A 203 -17.51 8.73 2.76
N ARG A 204 -18.20 9.06 1.67
CA ARG A 204 -19.67 9.07 1.64
C ARG A 204 -20.28 7.68 1.84
N ILE A 205 -19.74 6.65 1.20
CA ILE A 205 -20.21 5.27 1.37
C ILE A 205 -20.09 4.86 2.84
N MET A 206 -18.93 5.10 3.45
CA MET A 206 -18.70 4.79 4.87
C MET A 206 -19.67 5.58 5.75
N LEU A 207 -19.77 6.91 5.57
CA LEU A 207 -20.62 7.76 6.41
C LEU A 207 -22.12 7.46 6.25
N GLN A 208 -22.59 7.12 5.05
CA GLN A 208 -24.00 6.78 4.80
C GLN A 208 -24.38 5.44 5.44
N GLY A 209 -23.47 4.46 5.51
CA GLY A 209 -23.68 3.21 6.24
C GLY A 209 -23.60 3.37 7.76
N LEU A 210 -22.92 4.41 8.25
CA LEU A 210 -22.71 4.68 9.69
C LEU A 210 -23.76 5.62 10.29
N ALA A 211 -24.56 6.30 9.47
CA ALA A 211 -25.59 7.23 9.90
C ALA A 211 -26.77 6.50 10.59
N ALA A 212 -27.48 7.22 11.46
CA ALA A 212 -28.44 6.69 12.44
C ALA A 212 -29.72 5.99 11.91
N ARG A 213 -29.78 5.57 10.64
CA ARG A 213 -30.83 4.67 10.15
C ARG A 213 -30.28 3.54 9.26
N PRO A 214 -29.90 2.39 9.86
CA PRO A 214 -29.60 1.15 9.12
C PRO A 214 -30.45 -0.07 9.59
N SER A 215 -30.38 -1.15 8.81
CA SER A 215 -30.83 -2.51 9.15
C SER A 215 -29.99 -3.12 10.28
N SER A 216 -30.50 -4.13 10.99
CA SER A 216 -29.78 -4.77 12.11
C SER A 216 -28.87 -5.93 11.66
N ASP A 217 -27.75 -6.16 12.36
CA ASP A 217 -26.81 -7.25 12.07
C ASP A 217 -27.48 -8.64 12.08
N GLU A 218 -28.42 -8.88 13.02
CA GLU A 218 -29.17 -10.14 13.12
C GLU A 218 -30.05 -10.43 11.87
N GLU A 219 -30.44 -9.40 11.12
CA GLU A 219 -31.16 -9.57 9.85
C GLU A 219 -30.19 -9.88 8.70
N LEU A 220 -28.99 -9.29 8.70
CA LEU A 220 -27.97 -9.49 7.66
C LEU A 220 -27.32 -10.88 7.75
N ASP A 221 -27.00 -11.33 8.96
CA ASP A 221 -26.40 -12.65 9.23
C ASP A 221 -27.29 -13.82 8.79
N ARG A 222 -28.62 -13.62 8.78
CA ARG A 222 -29.60 -14.64 8.34
C ARG A 222 -29.88 -14.60 6.83
N SER A 223 -29.26 -13.70 6.09
CA SER A 223 -29.54 -13.52 4.66
C SER A 223 -29.04 -14.70 3.81
N PRO A 224 -29.71 -15.02 2.69
CA PRO A 224 -29.21 -16.04 1.74
C PRO A 224 -27.82 -15.73 1.18
N ALA A 225 -27.44 -14.44 1.12
CA ALA A 225 -26.10 -14.01 0.72
C ALA A 225 -25.04 -14.38 1.77
N PHE A 226 -25.31 -14.14 3.05
CA PHE A 226 -24.39 -14.50 4.13
C PHE A 226 -24.20 -16.01 4.25
N VAL A 227 -25.27 -16.80 4.11
CA VAL A 227 -25.18 -18.28 4.07
C VAL A 227 -24.32 -18.76 2.90
N ALA A 228 -24.44 -18.15 1.72
CA ALA A 228 -23.58 -18.47 0.58
C ALA A 228 -22.10 -18.10 0.84
N ALA A 229 -21.84 -17.02 1.57
CA ALA A 229 -20.50 -16.63 2.00
C ALA A 229 -19.89 -17.63 2.98
N GLU A 230 -20.61 -18.01 4.03
CA GLU A 230 -20.12 -19.01 5.00
C GLU A 230 -19.87 -20.36 4.34
N ALA A 231 -20.77 -20.81 3.45
CA ALA A 231 -20.57 -22.05 2.71
C ALA A 231 -19.29 -22.01 1.87
N ALA A 232 -19.03 -20.89 1.16
CA ALA A 232 -17.79 -20.70 0.43
C ALA A 232 -16.55 -20.72 1.34
N ILE A 233 -16.57 -20.00 2.46
CA ILE A 233 -15.46 -19.98 3.43
C ILE A 233 -15.18 -21.38 3.97
N LYS A 234 -16.24 -22.15 4.29
CA LYS A 234 -16.11 -23.52 4.81
C LYS A 234 -15.42 -24.46 3.81
N THR A 235 -15.71 -24.32 2.51
CA THR A 235 -15.03 -25.13 1.47
C THR A 235 -13.52 -24.91 1.42
N TRP A 236 -13.04 -23.70 1.75
CA TRP A 236 -11.60 -23.42 1.79
C TRP A 236 -10.89 -24.21 2.89
N ALA A 237 -11.53 -24.34 4.06
CA ALA A 237 -11.01 -25.09 5.20
C ALA A 237 -11.00 -26.61 4.94
N GLU A 238 -12.10 -27.15 4.41
CA GLU A 238 -12.25 -28.59 4.15
C GLU A 238 -11.30 -29.10 3.04
N GLU A 239 -11.04 -28.28 2.00
CA GLU A 239 -10.06 -28.64 0.96
C GLU A 239 -8.61 -28.57 1.46
N GLY A 240 -8.29 -27.67 2.40
CA GLY A 240 -6.96 -27.59 3.01
C GLY A 240 -6.58 -28.86 3.78
N GLU A 241 -7.57 -29.54 4.39
CA GLU A 241 -7.39 -30.81 5.07
C GLU A 241 -7.28 -32.00 4.09
N ALA A 242 -8.06 -31.99 3.01
CA ALA A 242 -8.04 -33.05 1.99
C ALA A 242 -6.76 -33.03 1.12
N GLU A 243 -6.16 -31.86 0.89
CA GLU A 243 -4.92 -31.69 0.12
C GLU A 243 -3.65 -32.16 0.88
N ALA A 244 -3.74 -32.49 2.17
CA ALA A 244 -2.57 -32.83 3.00
C ALA A 244 -1.82 -34.10 2.59
N ASP A 245 -2.49 -35.03 1.87
CA ASP A 245 -1.93 -36.33 1.46
C ASP A 245 -1.32 -36.34 0.03
N ASP A 246 -1.44 -35.24 -0.73
CA ASP A 246 -0.84 -35.11 -2.07
C ASP A 246 0.55 -34.45 -2.03
N LYS A 247 1.55 -35.12 -2.58
CA LYS A 247 2.93 -34.59 -2.67
C LYS A 247 3.01 -33.31 -3.50
N ALA A 248 2.20 -33.14 -4.54
CA ALA A 248 2.19 -31.92 -5.33
C ALA A 248 1.54 -30.76 -4.55
N ALA A 249 0.46 -31.03 -3.79
CA ALA A 249 -0.15 -30.06 -2.89
C ALA A 249 0.79 -29.64 -1.76
N HIS A 250 1.53 -30.58 -1.17
CA HIS A 250 2.56 -30.27 -0.17
C HIS A 250 3.63 -29.34 -0.74
N ILE A 251 4.13 -29.59 -1.96
CA ILE A 251 5.09 -28.69 -2.63
C ILE A 251 4.47 -27.30 -2.85
N ARG A 252 3.22 -27.20 -3.31
CA ARG A 252 2.53 -25.90 -3.50
C ARG A 252 2.43 -25.12 -2.20
N ARG A 253 2.06 -25.78 -1.09
CA ARG A 253 1.97 -25.15 0.23
C ARG A 253 3.33 -24.64 0.71
N VAL A 254 4.37 -25.45 0.61
CA VAL A 254 5.73 -25.05 0.99
C VAL A 254 6.22 -23.89 0.12
N ALA A 255 6.02 -23.99 -1.20
CA ALA A 255 6.39 -22.94 -2.13
C ALA A 255 5.70 -21.61 -1.84
N ARG A 256 4.40 -21.65 -1.49
CA ARG A 256 3.63 -20.47 -1.07
C ARG A 256 4.25 -19.79 0.14
N THR A 257 4.57 -20.53 1.19
CA THR A 257 5.21 -19.97 2.39
C THR A 257 6.61 -19.40 2.08
N GLU A 258 7.39 -20.10 1.25
CA GLU A 258 8.72 -19.63 0.83
C GLU A 258 8.62 -18.33 -0.01
N PHE A 259 7.69 -18.30 -0.97
CA PHE A 259 7.44 -17.10 -1.79
C PHE A 259 6.90 -15.94 -0.97
N GLY A 260 5.98 -16.18 -0.03
CA GLY A 260 5.41 -15.15 0.84
C GLY A 260 6.41 -14.59 1.86
N SER A 261 7.37 -15.40 2.31
CA SER A 261 8.38 -14.97 3.30
C SER A 261 9.65 -14.38 2.68
N LYS A 262 10.22 -15.02 1.65
CA LYS A 262 11.49 -14.60 1.02
C LYS A 262 11.27 -13.77 -0.25
N GLY A 263 10.08 -13.83 -0.83
CA GLY A 263 9.77 -13.28 -2.14
C GLY A 263 9.99 -14.29 -3.27
N TYR A 264 9.16 -14.18 -4.31
CA TYR A 264 9.19 -15.05 -5.48
C TYR A 264 10.54 -15.08 -6.22
N GLU A 265 11.16 -13.92 -6.41
CA GLU A 265 12.40 -13.79 -7.18
C GLU A 265 13.59 -14.46 -6.49
N VAL A 266 13.69 -14.28 -5.17
CA VAL A 266 14.80 -14.80 -4.36
C VAL A 266 14.68 -16.30 -4.13
N THR A 267 13.46 -16.81 -4.06
CA THR A 267 13.20 -18.24 -3.80
C THR A 267 13.59 -19.10 -4.99
N THR A 268 14.42 -20.12 -4.77
CA THR A 268 14.80 -21.10 -5.79
C THR A 268 14.03 -22.41 -5.62
N VAL A 269 13.92 -23.22 -6.68
CA VAL A 269 13.34 -24.57 -6.61
C VAL A 269 14.08 -25.47 -5.61
N ARG A 270 15.39 -25.21 -5.39
CA ARG A 270 16.18 -25.90 -4.37
C ARG A 270 15.76 -25.54 -2.96
N ASP A 271 15.44 -24.27 -2.69
CA ASP A 271 14.95 -23.83 -1.39
C ASP A 271 13.62 -24.50 -1.07
N ILE A 272 12.70 -24.52 -2.04
CA ILE A 272 11.42 -25.21 -1.94
C ILE A 272 11.63 -26.71 -1.68
N ALA A 273 12.52 -27.36 -2.43
CA ALA A 273 12.81 -28.78 -2.25
C ALA A 273 13.36 -29.08 -0.85
N SER A 274 14.28 -28.24 -0.37
CA SER A 274 14.84 -28.35 0.98
C SER A 274 13.77 -28.17 2.04
N ALA A 275 12.92 -27.15 1.93
CA ALA A 275 11.83 -26.88 2.86
C ALA A 275 10.74 -27.97 2.83
N ALA A 276 10.52 -28.60 1.68
CA ALA A 276 9.57 -29.70 1.53
C ALA A 276 10.12 -31.06 2.00
N GLY A 277 11.42 -31.15 2.30
CA GLY A 277 12.09 -32.42 2.62
C GLY A 277 12.20 -33.36 1.42
N MET A 278 12.26 -32.82 0.20
CA MET A 278 12.22 -33.56 -1.06
C MET A 278 13.49 -33.31 -1.90
N GLY A 279 13.85 -34.27 -2.76
CA GLY A 279 14.90 -34.06 -3.75
C GLY A 279 14.45 -33.11 -4.86
N THR A 280 15.33 -32.21 -5.29
CA THR A 280 15.02 -31.19 -6.33
C THR A 280 14.47 -31.80 -7.62
N GLY A 281 15.00 -32.95 -8.06
CA GLY A 281 14.48 -33.66 -9.25
C GLY A 281 13.05 -34.19 -9.08
N THR A 282 12.65 -34.55 -7.86
CA THR A 282 11.27 -34.94 -7.54
C THR A 282 10.34 -33.73 -7.61
N VAL A 283 10.80 -32.57 -7.14
CA VAL A 283 10.05 -31.32 -7.22
C VAL A 283 9.82 -30.93 -8.69
N TYR A 284 10.87 -30.84 -9.51
CA TYR A 284 10.73 -30.55 -10.95
C TYR A 284 9.77 -31.49 -11.68
N ARG A 285 9.77 -32.79 -11.34
CA ARG A 285 8.87 -33.77 -11.96
C ARG A 285 7.40 -33.56 -11.58
N LEU A 286 7.12 -33.06 -10.37
CA LEU A 286 5.75 -32.91 -9.86
C LEU A 286 5.12 -31.57 -10.22
N ILE A 287 5.93 -30.51 -10.33
CA ILE A 287 5.43 -29.13 -10.49
C ILE A 287 5.94 -28.43 -11.75
N GLY A 288 6.88 -29.04 -12.48
CA GLY A 288 7.52 -28.39 -13.62
C GLY A 288 8.46 -27.27 -13.18
N SER A 289 8.24 -26.06 -13.68
CA SER A 289 9.09 -24.89 -13.42
C SER A 289 8.63 -24.04 -12.21
N LYS A 290 9.48 -23.07 -11.82
CA LYS A 290 9.13 -22.09 -10.77
C LYS A 290 7.95 -21.21 -11.20
N ASP A 291 7.88 -20.83 -12.48
CA ASP A 291 6.82 -20.00 -13.04
C ASP A 291 5.49 -20.77 -13.15
N GLU A 292 5.54 -22.03 -13.57
CA GLU A 292 4.36 -22.91 -13.62
C GLU A 292 3.78 -23.15 -12.23
N LEU A 293 4.66 -23.32 -11.23
CA LEU A 293 4.26 -23.43 -9.83
C LEU A 293 3.57 -22.17 -9.32
N LEU A 294 4.14 -20.99 -9.59
CA LEU A 294 3.51 -19.72 -9.22
C LEU A 294 2.16 -19.55 -9.92
N ALA A 295 2.09 -19.80 -11.22
CA ALA A 295 0.86 -19.70 -11.98
C ALA A 295 -0.23 -20.64 -11.43
N SER A 296 0.14 -21.88 -11.05
CA SER A 296 -0.76 -22.84 -10.42
C SER A 296 -1.28 -22.34 -9.06
N ILE A 297 -0.40 -21.78 -8.21
CA ILE A 297 -0.79 -21.21 -6.91
C ILE A 297 -1.77 -20.05 -7.11
N MET A 298 -1.44 -19.09 -7.99
CA MET A 298 -2.28 -17.91 -8.23
C MET A 298 -3.61 -18.26 -8.91
N ALA A 299 -3.64 -19.23 -9.83
CA ALA A 299 -4.87 -19.69 -10.46
C ALA A 299 -5.80 -20.37 -9.45
N SER A 300 -5.26 -21.22 -8.56
CA SER A 300 -6.02 -21.84 -7.48
C SER A 300 -6.59 -20.79 -6.54
N PHE A 301 -5.78 -19.83 -6.11
CA PHE A 301 -6.23 -18.74 -5.25
C PHE A 301 -7.35 -17.91 -5.92
N GLY A 302 -7.15 -17.49 -7.18
CA GLY A 302 -8.15 -16.73 -7.93
C GLY A 302 -9.46 -17.48 -8.12
N ALA A 303 -9.42 -18.80 -8.33
CA ALA A 303 -10.62 -19.63 -8.41
C ALA A 303 -11.35 -19.74 -7.07
N LYS A 304 -10.63 -19.93 -5.95
CA LYS A 304 -11.21 -20.05 -4.61
C LYS A 304 -11.81 -18.74 -4.14
N ALA A 305 -11.03 -17.65 -4.20
CA ALA A 305 -11.50 -16.32 -3.85
C ALA A 305 -12.64 -15.87 -4.80
N GLY A 306 -12.43 -15.94 -6.11
CA GLY A 306 -13.43 -15.54 -7.11
C GLY A 306 -14.73 -16.37 -7.07
N GLY A 307 -14.62 -17.66 -6.73
CA GLY A 307 -15.77 -18.56 -6.55
C GLY A 307 -16.70 -18.10 -5.44
N GLY A 308 -16.15 -17.69 -4.29
CA GLY A 308 -16.93 -17.13 -3.18
C GLY A 308 -17.67 -15.85 -3.57
N PHE A 309 -16.98 -14.91 -4.22
CA PHE A 309 -17.62 -13.67 -4.73
C PHE A 309 -18.75 -13.99 -5.71
N ALA A 310 -18.54 -14.92 -6.63
CA ALA A 310 -19.54 -15.32 -7.60
C ALA A 310 -20.76 -16.00 -6.95
N ALA A 311 -20.55 -16.80 -5.90
CA ALA A 311 -21.63 -17.43 -5.15
C ALA A 311 -22.54 -16.39 -4.48
N VAL A 312 -21.95 -15.40 -3.78
CA VAL A 312 -22.71 -14.30 -3.14
C VAL A 312 -23.47 -13.47 -4.17
N LEU A 313 -22.84 -13.13 -5.30
CA LEU A 313 -23.51 -12.35 -6.35
C LEU A 313 -24.70 -13.08 -6.98
N ARG A 314 -24.65 -14.42 -7.06
CA ARG A 314 -25.74 -15.26 -7.56
C ARG A 314 -26.83 -15.56 -6.54
N ALA A 315 -26.59 -15.34 -5.25
CA ALA A 315 -27.59 -15.57 -4.20
C ALA A 315 -28.85 -14.73 -4.46
N ASP A 316 -30.02 -15.28 -4.14
CA ASP A 316 -31.28 -14.53 -4.16
C ASP A 316 -31.39 -13.70 -2.88
N ALA A 317 -30.78 -12.52 -2.92
CA ALA A 317 -30.64 -11.60 -1.80
C ALA A 317 -30.64 -10.16 -2.30
N THR A 318 -31.00 -9.24 -1.41
CA THR A 318 -30.98 -7.81 -1.68
C THR A 318 -29.55 -7.31 -1.92
N PRO A 319 -29.37 -6.14 -2.57
CA PRO A 319 -28.04 -5.56 -2.75
C PRO A 319 -27.28 -5.31 -1.43
N VAL A 320 -27.98 -4.96 -0.35
CA VAL A 320 -27.36 -4.70 0.96
C VAL A 320 -26.80 -5.98 1.56
N GLU A 321 -27.59 -7.05 1.58
CA GLU A 321 -27.16 -8.38 2.05
C GLU A 321 -25.98 -8.92 1.23
N LYS A 322 -25.97 -8.67 -0.08
CA LYS A 322 -24.84 -9.05 -0.93
C LYS A 322 -23.58 -8.26 -0.61
N LEU A 323 -23.67 -6.96 -0.38
CA LEU A 323 -22.51 -6.13 -0.02
C LEU A 323 -21.92 -6.51 1.33
N ASP A 324 -22.78 -6.84 2.29
CA ASP A 324 -22.39 -7.36 3.59
C ASP A 324 -21.63 -8.70 3.46
N ALA A 325 -22.24 -9.69 2.81
CA ALA A 325 -21.63 -10.99 2.56
C ALA A 325 -20.33 -10.90 1.74
N LEU A 326 -20.24 -10.00 0.76
CA LEU A 326 -19.00 -9.75 0.02
C LEU A 326 -17.90 -9.16 0.91
N SER A 327 -18.26 -8.28 1.84
CA SER A 327 -17.32 -7.73 2.81
C SER A 327 -16.78 -8.83 3.73
N TRP A 328 -17.66 -9.74 4.18
CA TRP A 328 -17.31 -10.90 4.98
C TRP A 328 -16.36 -11.86 4.24
N ILE A 329 -16.69 -12.22 2.99
CA ILE A 329 -15.80 -13.04 2.14
C ILE A 329 -14.44 -12.38 1.98
N ASN A 330 -14.41 -11.07 1.71
CA ASN A 330 -13.16 -10.38 1.44
C ASN A 330 -12.22 -10.39 2.66
N ILE A 331 -12.76 -10.17 3.86
CA ILE A 331 -11.98 -10.21 5.11
C ILE A 331 -11.47 -11.63 5.37
N ASN A 332 -12.33 -12.64 5.25
CA ASN A 332 -11.94 -14.03 5.49
C ASN A 332 -10.95 -14.53 4.42
N ALA A 333 -11.06 -14.08 3.17
CA ALA A 333 -10.09 -14.42 2.13
C ALA A 333 -8.69 -13.81 2.43
N LEU A 334 -8.63 -12.63 3.03
CA LEU A 334 -7.35 -12.04 3.47
C LEU A 334 -6.71 -12.84 4.61
N ASP A 335 -7.52 -13.32 5.55
CA ASP A 335 -7.07 -14.14 6.69
C ASP A 335 -6.64 -15.55 6.27
N GLN A 336 -7.37 -16.18 5.36
CA GLN A 336 -7.14 -17.55 4.92
C GLN A 336 -6.02 -17.70 3.88
N PHE A 337 -5.76 -16.66 3.07
CA PHE A 337 -4.75 -16.68 2.00
C PHE A 337 -3.67 -15.59 2.17
N PRO A 338 -3.04 -15.45 3.36
CA PRO A 338 -2.17 -14.32 3.65
C PRO A 338 -0.90 -14.34 2.80
N ASP A 339 -0.39 -15.53 2.47
CA ASP A 339 0.82 -15.66 1.68
C ASP A 339 0.57 -15.40 0.19
N GLU A 340 -0.57 -15.80 -0.37
CA GLU A 340 -0.94 -15.45 -1.76
C GLU A 340 -1.12 -13.95 -1.93
N TRP A 341 -1.71 -13.27 -0.95
CA TRP A 341 -1.75 -11.82 -0.94
C TRP A 341 -0.35 -11.22 -0.87
N LYS A 342 0.54 -11.70 0.02
CA LYS A 342 1.95 -11.26 0.04
C LYS A 342 2.65 -11.49 -1.30
N ILE A 343 2.42 -12.62 -1.96
CA ILE A 343 3.00 -12.95 -3.27
C ILE A 343 2.51 -11.97 -4.34
N GLN A 344 1.20 -11.75 -4.43
CA GLN A 344 0.59 -10.82 -5.38
C GLN A 344 1.11 -9.38 -5.16
N LEU A 345 1.20 -8.97 -3.89
CA LEU A 345 1.73 -7.67 -3.48
C LEU A 345 3.24 -7.54 -3.78
N ALA A 346 4.03 -8.58 -3.53
CA ALA A 346 5.46 -8.61 -3.81
C ALA A 346 5.79 -8.63 -5.32
N TRP A 347 4.92 -9.17 -6.16
CA TRP A 347 5.03 -9.08 -7.61
C TRP A 347 4.77 -7.66 -8.11
N MET A 348 3.70 -7.02 -7.63
CA MET A 348 3.41 -5.60 -7.93
C MET A 348 4.54 -4.64 -7.50
N ARG A 349 5.35 -5.01 -6.49
CA ARG A 349 6.55 -4.25 -6.06
C ARG A 349 7.68 -4.24 -7.10
N HIS A 350 7.87 -5.34 -7.83
CA HIS A 350 9.00 -5.51 -8.76
C HIS A 350 8.65 -5.13 -10.19
N SER A 351 7.39 -5.27 -10.56
CA SER A 351 6.87 -4.89 -11.88
C SER A 351 5.41 -4.46 -11.72
N PRO A 352 5.15 -3.17 -11.52
CA PRO A 352 3.80 -2.62 -11.63
C PRO A 352 3.18 -2.99 -12.99
N PRO A 353 1.85 -3.07 -13.13
CA PRO A 353 1.21 -3.52 -14.37
C PRO A 353 1.47 -2.58 -15.57
N ASP A 354 1.97 -1.36 -15.32
CA ASP A 354 2.41 -0.44 -16.36
C ASP A 354 3.84 -0.71 -16.87
N THR A 355 4.52 -1.75 -16.38
CA THR A 355 5.86 -2.13 -16.85
C THR A 355 5.75 -2.63 -18.30
N PRO A 356 6.37 -1.95 -19.29
CA PRO A 356 6.23 -2.32 -20.71
C PRO A 356 6.83 -3.69 -21.06
N ASN A 357 7.59 -4.29 -20.14
CA ASN A 357 8.30 -5.53 -20.34
C ASN A 357 8.22 -6.36 -19.05
N THR A 358 7.28 -7.30 -19.01
CA THR A 358 7.07 -8.20 -17.87
C THR A 358 8.17 -9.26 -17.72
N GLY A 359 9.17 -9.28 -18.62
CA GLY A 359 10.25 -10.28 -18.58
C GLY A 359 9.74 -11.73 -18.62
N LEU A 360 8.52 -11.92 -19.12
CA LEU A 360 7.89 -13.20 -19.47
C LEU A 360 8.10 -13.45 -20.96
#